data_AF-A0A7Z9XP78-F1
#
_entry.id   AF-A0A7Z9XP78-F1
#
_cell.length_a   1.000
_cell.length_b   1.000
_cell.length_c   1.000
_cell.angle_alpha   90.00
_cell.angle_beta   90.00
_cell.angle_gamma   90.00
#
_symmetry.space_group_name_H-M   'P 1'
#
loop_
_entity.id
_entity.type
_entity.pdbx_description
1 polymer ?
#
loop_
_entity_poly.entity_id
_entity_poly.type
_entity_poly.pdbx_seq_one_letter_code
_entity_poly.pdbx_strand_id
1 'polypeptide(L)'
;MFEEVTRNFGAVIERVNAKFKTSFVPFVHTEDSVQKVFELVEEMDKKDQKKNAVTEATVARPSAIREALKAQREQKLNDFKVRPLLEEAQHVWDTVIGWK
;
A
#
# COMPACT_ATOMS: atom_id res chain seq x y z
N MET A 1 11.03 -6.94 9.11
CA MET A 1 10.08 -7.95 8.56
C MET A 1 8.92 -7.17 7.95
N PHE A 2 9.19 -6.54 6.81
CA PHE A 2 8.27 -5.84 5.90
C PHE A 2 9.13 -5.30 4.75
N GLU A 3 10.31 -4.78 5.11
CA GLU A 3 11.38 -4.33 4.23
C GLU A 3 11.85 -5.46 3.31
N GLU A 4 12.01 -6.67 3.84
CA GLU A 4 12.39 -7.83 3.04
C GLU A 4 11.29 -8.19 2.02
N VAL A 5 10.02 -8.13 2.42
CA VAL A 5 8.89 -8.43 1.52
C VAL A 5 8.81 -7.39 0.41
N THR A 6 9.07 -6.12 0.71
CA THR A 6 8.96 -5.00 -0.24
C THR A 6 10.19 -4.84 -1.14
N ARG A 7 11.38 -5.26 -0.69
CA ARG A 7 12.65 -5.07 -1.42
C ARG A 7 13.27 -6.36 -1.94
N ASN A 8 12.93 -7.51 -1.37
CA ASN A 8 13.49 -8.81 -1.72
C ASN A 8 12.44 -9.94 -1.61
N PHE A 9 11.34 -9.79 -2.34
CA PHE A 9 10.28 -10.79 -2.35
C PHE A 9 10.74 -12.16 -2.92
N GLY A 10 11.77 -12.18 -3.77
CA GLY A 10 12.38 -13.42 -4.27
C GLY A 10 12.87 -14.33 -3.15
N ALA A 11 13.59 -13.79 -2.16
CA ALA A 11 14.05 -14.56 -1.01
C ALA A 11 12.89 -15.14 -0.17
N VAL A 12 11.75 -14.43 -0.11
CA VAL A 12 10.54 -14.95 0.54
C VAL A 12 10.00 -16.15 -0.22
N ILE A 13 9.92 -16.07 -1.56
CA ILE A 13 9.47 -17.17 -2.41
C ILE A 13 10.38 -18.40 -2.27
N GLU A 14 11.70 -18.20 -2.21
CA GLU A 14 12.67 -19.29 -2.00
C GLU A 14 12.42 -20.03 -0.67
N ARG A 15 12.16 -19.29 0.42
CA ARG A 15 11.81 -19.91 1.71
C ARG A 15 10.48 -20.65 1.67
N VAL A 16 9.48 -20.11 0.97
CA VAL A 16 8.19 -20.79 0.75
C VAL A 16 8.41 -22.10 0.01
N ASN A 17 9.18 -22.08 -1.08
CA ASN A 17 9.55 -23.27 -1.83
C ASN A 17 10.27 -24.31 -0.97
N ALA A 18 11.25 -23.89 -0.16
CA ALA A 18 11.99 -24.78 0.72
C ALA A 18 11.09 -25.44 1.78
N LYS A 19 10.17 -24.67 2.37
CA LYS A 19 9.27 -25.09 3.45
C LYS A 19 8.16 -26.01 2.97
N PHE A 20 7.50 -25.64 1.87
CA PHE A 20 6.29 -26.33 1.38
C PHE A 20 6.56 -27.24 0.18
N LYS A 21 7.82 -27.37 -0.25
CA LYS A 21 8.24 -28.16 -1.41
C LYS A 21 7.52 -27.73 -2.70
N THR A 22 7.34 -26.42 -2.86
CA THR A 22 6.81 -25.79 -4.08
C THR A 22 7.94 -25.35 -5.01
N SER A 23 7.60 -24.98 -6.24
CA SER A 23 8.54 -24.60 -7.31
C SER A 23 8.19 -23.24 -7.94
N PHE A 24 7.68 -22.29 -7.16
CA PHE A 24 7.40 -20.95 -7.65
C PHE A 24 8.69 -20.25 -8.11
N VAL A 25 8.62 -19.51 -9.21
CA VAL A 25 9.77 -18.74 -9.69
C VAL A 25 10.02 -17.55 -8.76
N PRO A 26 11.23 -17.37 -8.20
CA PRO A 26 11.55 -16.20 -7.38
C PRO A 26 11.38 -14.90 -8.16
N PHE A 27 10.80 -13.89 -7.53
CA PHE A 27 10.65 -12.57 -8.11
C PHE A 27 11.99 -11.83 -8.12
N VAL A 28 12.44 -11.38 -9.30
CA VAL A 28 13.63 -10.55 -9.46
C VAL A 28 13.22 -9.08 -9.52
N HIS A 29 13.67 -8.30 -8.56
CA HIS A 29 13.28 -6.90 -8.39
C HIS A 29 14.04 -5.98 -9.37
N THR A 30 13.66 -6.03 -10.64
CA THR A 30 14.09 -5.09 -11.68
C THR A 30 12.98 -4.09 -11.99
N GLU A 31 13.34 -2.96 -12.61
CA GLU A 31 12.35 -1.95 -13.04
C GLU A 31 11.28 -2.57 -13.95
N ASP A 32 11.70 -3.37 -14.94
CA ASP A 32 10.79 -4.07 -15.86
C ASP A 32 9.80 -5.00 -15.14
N SER A 33 10.27 -5.73 -14.12
CA SER A 33 9.40 -6.60 -13.32
C SER A 33 8.38 -5.81 -12.54
N VAL A 34 8.78 -4.68 -11.95
CA VAL A 34 7.88 -3.79 -11.20
C VAL A 34 6.85 -3.15 -12.12
N GLN A 35 7.25 -2.70 -13.31
CA GLN A 35 6.37 -2.13 -14.31
C GLN A 35 5.28 -3.12 -14.75
N LYS A 36 5.64 -4.38 -15.02
CA LYS A 36 4.67 -5.45 -15.33
C LYS A 36 3.68 -5.72 -14.20
N VAL A 37 4.13 -5.64 -12.95
CA VAL A 37 3.25 -5.79 -11.79
C VAL A 37 2.25 -4.62 -11.73
N PHE A 38 2.69 -3.38 -12.01
CA PHE A 38 1.78 -2.24 -12.04
C PHE A 38 0.76 -2.32 -13.18
N GLU A 39 1.16 -2.80 -14.36
CA GLU A 39 0.24 -3.05 -15.47
C GLU A 39 -0.85 -4.06 -15.06
N LEU A 40 -0.46 -5.18 -14.44
CA LEU A 40 -1.41 -6.17 -13.93
C LEU A 40 -2.37 -5.57 -12.88
N VAL A 41 -1.86 -4.74 -11.97
CA VAL A 41 -2.68 -4.04 -10.97
C VAL A 41 -3.71 -3.13 -11.64
N GLU A 42 -3.33 -2.41 -12.69
CA GLU A 42 -4.24 -1.53 -13.43
C GLU A 42 -5.30 -2.31 -14.21
N GLU A 43 -4.95 -3.46 -14.80
CA GLU A 43 -5.91 -4.36 -15.44
C GLU A 43 -6.93 -4.90 -14.42
N MET A 44 -6.47 -5.30 -13.23
CA MET A 44 -7.33 -5.76 -12.15
C MET A 44 -8.25 -4.63 -11.65
N ASP A 45 -7.74 -3.41 -11.45
CA ASP A 45 -8.57 -2.27 -11.03
C ASP A 45 -9.70 -1.97 -12.04
N LYS A 46 -9.38 -1.95 -13.34
CA LYS A 46 -10.39 -1.78 -14.41
C LYS A 46 -11.47 -2.86 -14.33
N LYS A 47 -11.07 -4.11 -14.17
CA LYS A 47 -11.97 -5.26 -14.07
C LYS A 47 -12.87 -5.18 -12.84
N ASP A 48 -12.28 -4.94 -11.66
CA ASP A 48 -13.00 -4.93 -10.38
C ASP A 48 -13.96 -3.75 -10.28
N GLN A 49 -13.55 -2.59 -10.80
CA GLN A 49 -14.38 -1.38 -10.85
C GLN A 49 -15.42 -1.43 -11.99
N LYS A 50 -15.35 -2.42 -12.88
CA LYS A 50 -16.17 -2.51 -14.11
C LYS A 50 -16.08 -1.24 -14.95
N LYS A 51 -14.87 -0.69 -15.09
CA LYS A 51 -14.57 0.53 -15.86
C LYS A 51 -13.51 0.25 -16.91
N ASN A 52 -13.52 1.03 -17.99
CA ASN A 52 -12.49 0.95 -19.03
C ASN A 52 -11.21 1.76 -18.68
N ALA A 53 -11.18 2.40 -17.51
CA ALA A 53 -10.08 3.24 -17.06
C ALA A 53 -9.78 2.99 -15.58
N VAL A 54 -8.53 3.24 -15.20
CA VAL A 54 -8.03 3.10 -13.84
C VAL A 54 -8.65 4.17 -12.94
N THR A 55 -9.06 3.78 -11.74
CA THR A 55 -9.50 4.72 -10.70
C THR A 55 -8.29 5.15 -9.86
N GLU A 56 -7.65 6.24 -10.26
CA GLU A 56 -6.41 6.75 -9.66
C GLU A 56 -6.47 6.98 -8.13
N ALA A 57 -7.64 7.32 -7.60
CA ALA A 57 -7.83 7.50 -6.16
C ALA A 57 -7.71 6.19 -5.35
N THR A 58 -7.92 5.03 -5.99
CA THR A 58 -8.05 3.72 -5.32
C THR A 58 -7.09 2.64 -5.82
N VAL A 59 -6.49 2.78 -7.01
CA VAL A 59 -5.61 1.77 -7.62
C VAL A 59 -4.43 1.38 -6.73
N ALA A 60 -4.10 0.09 -6.63
CA ALA A 60 -3.10 -0.43 -5.68
C ALA A 60 -1.62 -0.20 -6.07
N ARG A 61 -1.33 0.73 -6.98
CA ARG A 61 0.04 1.20 -7.30
C ARG A 61 0.22 2.67 -6.89
N PRO A 62 1.45 3.21 -6.81
CA PRO A 62 1.67 4.62 -6.49
C PRO A 62 0.91 5.56 -7.45
N SER A 63 0.19 6.55 -6.94
CA SER A 63 -0.61 7.48 -7.76
C SER A 63 -0.38 8.92 -7.31
N ALA A 64 0.01 9.79 -8.24
CA ALA A 64 0.19 11.21 -7.98
C ALA A 64 -1.12 11.88 -7.53
N ILE A 65 -2.27 11.44 -8.05
CA ILE A 65 -3.58 11.94 -7.63
C ILE A 65 -3.83 11.55 -6.17
N ARG A 66 -3.54 10.31 -5.78
CA ARG A 66 -3.72 9.90 -4.39
C ARG A 66 -2.78 10.66 -3.44
N GLU A 67 -1.53 10.89 -3.83
CA GLU A 67 -0.60 11.69 -3.02
C GLU A 67 -1.07 13.15 -2.89
N ALA A 68 -1.57 13.76 -3.96
CA ALA A 68 -2.17 15.09 -3.89
C ALA A 68 -3.41 15.13 -2.98
N LEU A 69 -4.27 14.11 -3.04
CA LEU A 69 -5.43 14.00 -2.16
C LEU A 69 -5.02 13.84 -0.69
N LYS A 70 -3.98 13.05 -0.38
CA LYS A 70 -3.44 12.95 0.98
C LYS A 70 -2.93 14.30 1.49
N ALA A 71 -2.13 15.00 0.69
CA ALA A 71 -1.61 16.32 1.04
C ALA A 71 -2.74 17.34 1.33
N GLN A 72 -3.82 17.33 0.53
CA GLN A 72 -5.00 18.15 0.80
C GLN A 72 -5.71 17.78 2.11
N ARG A 73 -5.75 16.48 2.46
CA ARG A 73 -6.34 16.03 3.72
C ARG A 73 -5.48 16.40 4.92
N GLU A 74 -4.16 16.29 4.81
CA GLU A 74 -3.21 16.73 5.85
C GLU A 74 -3.42 18.20 6.20
N GLN A 75 -3.59 19.08 5.19
CA GLN A 75 -3.90 20.49 5.43
C GLN A 75 -5.20 20.67 6.24
N LYS A 76 -6.26 19.90 5.92
CA LYS A 76 -7.53 19.94 6.67
C LYS A 76 -7.40 19.43 8.09
N LEU A 77 -6.57 18.42 8.32
CA LEU A 77 -6.31 17.88 9.66
C LEU A 77 -5.54 18.86 10.54
N ASN A 78 -4.78 19.77 9.94
CA ASN A 78 -4.07 20.85 10.62
C ASN A 78 -4.89 22.13 10.80
N ASP A 79 -6.15 22.15 10.37
CA ASP A 79 -7.06 23.27 10.63
C ASP A 79 -7.28 23.44 12.14
N PHE A 80 -7.32 24.69 12.61
CA PHE A 80 -7.42 25.01 14.03
C PHE A 80 -8.68 24.43 14.71
N LYS A 81 -9.75 24.18 13.97
CA LYS A 81 -10.98 23.58 14.49
C LYS A 81 -10.89 22.06 14.57
N VAL A 82 -10.14 21.44 13.66
CA VAL A 82 -10.03 19.98 13.54
C VAL A 82 -8.90 19.44 14.42
N ARG A 83 -7.81 20.19 14.56
CA ARG A 83 -6.62 19.77 15.30
C ARG A 83 -6.91 19.33 16.75
N PRO A 84 -7.75 20.03 17.54
CA PRO A 84 -8.07 19.59 18.90
C PRO A 84 -8.81 18.25 18.94
N LEU A 85 -9.70 17.99 17.97
CA LEU A 85 -10.42 16.71 17.86
C LEU A 85 -9.47 15.55 17.53
N LEU A 86 -8.46 15.83 16.69
CA LEU A 86 -7.45 14.83 16.36
C LEU A 86 -6.57 14.49 17.57
N GLU A 87 -6.23 15.49 18.38
CA GLU A 87 -5.46 15.29 19.63
C GLU A 87 -6.26 14.51 20.67
N GLU A 88 -7.56 14.79 20.81
CA GLU A 88 -8.46 14.00 21.67
C GLU A 88 -8.55 12.54 21.21
N ALA A 89 -8.74 12.31 19.90
CA ALA A 89 -8.77 10.97 19.33
C ALA A 89 -7.45 10.21 19.55
N GLN A 90 -6.30 10.91 19.39
CA GLN A 90 -4.99 10.33 19.66
C GLN A 90 -4.84 9.96 21.15
N HIS A 91 -5.30 10.82 22.06
CA HIS A 91 -5.26 10.54 23.49
C HIS A 91 -6.07 9.29 23.86
N VAL A 92 -7.27 9.12 23.26
CA VAL A 92 -8.07 7.90 23.43
C VAL A 92 -7.35 6.69 22.87
N TRP A 93 -6.75 6.78 21.68
CA TRP A 93 -5.99 5.68 21.08
C TRP A 93 -4.82 5.24 21.98
N ASP A 94 -4.04 6.19 22.49
CA ASP A 94 -2.90 5.90 23.35
C ASP A 94 -3.33 5.26 24.67
N THR A 95 -4.49 5.66 25.20
CA THR A 95 -5.06 5.11 26.44
C THR A 95 -5.62 3.69 26.25
N VAL A 96 -6.25 3.41 25.11
CA VAL A 96 -6.98 2.14 24.87
C VAL A 96 -6.10 1.09 24.19
N ILE A 97 -5.24 1.50 23.25
CA ILE A 97 -4.48 0.61 22.36
C ILE A 97 -2.96 0.75 22.62
N GLY A 98 -2.48 1.91 23.03
CA GLY A 98 -1.05 2.18 23.33
C GLY A 98 -0.46 1.43 24.53
N TRP A 99 -1.27 0.60 25.20
CA TRP A 99 -0.90 -0.24 26.36
C TRP A 99 -0.63 -1.71 25.99
N LYS A 100 -0.06 -1.95 24.81
CA LYS A 100 0.47 -3.26 24.41
C LYS A 100 1.94 -3.18 24.03
#